data_AF-A0A9P7TA65-F1
#
_entry.id   AF-A0A9P7TA65-F1
#
_cell.length_a   1.000
_cell.length_b   1.000
_cell.length_c   1.000
_cell.angle_alpha   90.00
_cell.angle_beta   90.00
_cell.angle_gamma   90.00
#
_symmetry.space_group_name_H-M   'P 1'
#
loop_
_entity.id
_entity.type
_entity.pdbx_description
1 polymer ?
#
loop_
_entity_poly.entity_id
_entity_poly.type
_entity_poly.pdbx_seq_one_letter_code
_entity_poly.pdbx_strand_id
1 'polypeptide(L)'
;MSVNQLLLIFVTFGSMVPAAHLGRQAQVQSHWQAQFFRHTRRGAPARRGPPEDWEGRVPLVVTNQCDSKIWPGIATQSGTGPGTGGFELAPGKNKTMWVASNWQGRVWGRTNCTVNGESCACKTGDCFSKLDCEFSGATPATLAEFNLAGGTTGMQTFYDISLVDGYNLPIGIKYIPAKNTTYIPPNLTNCACIATSGWVYSRAKTGIFYANDSFPVPLESQETNDSVGNWCPWPNLAFPPTKPGDGVYPYPDDNIQRPAFSPCNSACAATRSDKDCCIGKYHDSKICKPSSYSKKVKSVCPDAYSFAFDDQVSTFIVPKGGGWEVVLCPAGRSTNILRQLGKELLQVASGGKLSARSIKQLRNVTYIESDRGAANSLRPSNGLTAALIVSLFGVLVML
;
A
#
# COMPACT_ATOMS: atom_id res chain seq x y z
N MET A 1 58.82 6.61 68.82
CA MET A 1 58.79 5.18 68.43
C MET A 1 58.40 5.10 66.97
N SER A 2 59.32 4.58 66.13
CA SER A 2 59.27 4.24 64.69
C SER A 2 58.71 5.31 63.72
N VAL A 3 59.47 6.06 62.90
CA VAL A 3 60.60 5.81 61.96
C VAL A 3 60.18 5.22 60.60
N ASN A 4 60.42 6.05 59.57
CA ASN A 4 60.75 5.81 58.15
C ASN A 4 59.66 5.34 57.15
N GLN A 5 59.34 6.16 56.11
CA GLN A 5 60.09 6.45 54.86
C GLN A 5 60.16 5.20 53.95
N LEU A 6 60.01 5.20 52.62
CA LEU A 6 59.91 6.16 51.50
C LEU A 6 59.47 5.25 50.29
N LEU A 7 58.81 5.68 49.22
CA LEU A 7 59.38 6.27 47.99
C LEU A 7 58.18 6.45 47.01
N LEU A 8 57.87 7.66 46.53
CA LEU A 8 58.25 8.28 45.23
C LEU A 8 57.34 7.80 44.05
N ILE A 9 56.72 8.62 43.18
CA ILE A 9 57.19 9.82 42.46
C ILE A 9 56.02 10.76 42.00
N PHE A 10 56.27 12.07 42.09
CA PHE A 10 55.82 13.28 41.36
C PHE A 10 54.89 13.13 40.12
N VAL A 11 53.74 13.83 40.02
CA VAL A 11 53.48 15.24 39.60
C VAL A 11 54.28 15.73 38.36
N THR A 12 53.64 15.92 37.20
CA THR A 12 53.38 17.23 36.53
C THR A 12 53.07 17.14 35.02
N PHE A 13 52.04 17.91 34.63
CA PHE A 13 51.80 18.64 33.36
C PHE A 13 51.73 17.92 31.98
N GLY A 14 50.63 18.16 31.26
CA GLY A 14 50.63 18.15 29.79
C GLY A 14 49.32 17.87 29.08
N SER A 15 48.64 18.95 28.64
CA SER A 15 47.90 19.10 27.37
C SER A 15 46.66 18.23 27.03
N MET A 16 45.55 18.98 26.89
CA MET A 16 44.43 18.83 25.95
C MET A 16 44.65 17.89 24.75
N VAL A 17 43.77 16.91 24.56
CA VAL A 17 42.86 16.66 23.41
C VAL A 17 41.82 15.61 23.86
N PRO A 18 40.50 15.79 23.67
CA PRO A 18 39.53 14.74 24.02
C PRO A 18 39.55 13.64 22.96
N ALA A 19 39.90 12.42 23.39
CA ALA A 19 39.83 11.23 22.55
C ALA A 19 38.36 10.92 22.19
N ALA A 20 38.13 10.78 20.89
CA ALA A 20 36.85 10.51 20.28
C ALA A 20 36.17 9.26 20.87
N HIS A 21 34.99 9.46 21.45
CA HIS A 21 34.00 8.39 21.58
C HIS A 21 33.47 8.06 20.18
N LEU A 22 34.00 7.00 19.58
CA LEU A 22 33.33 6.26 18.50
C LEU A 22 32.11 5.55 19.10
N GLY A 23 31.05 6.31 19.33
CA GLY A 23 29.72 5.79 19.60
C GLY A 23 29.17 5.12 18.35
N ARG A 24 29.21 3.79 18.30
CA ARG A 24 28.36 3.00 17.40
C ARG A 24 26.90 3.28 17.80
N GLN A 25 26.28 4.27 17.16
CA GLN A 25 24.83 4.39 17.12
C GLN A 25 24.28 3.20 16.32
N ALA A 26 24.08 2.07 17.01
CA ALA A 26 23.19 1.05 16.52
C ALA A 26 21.79 1.66 16.52
N GLN A 27 21.32 2.07 15.33
CA GLN A 27 19.94 2.46 15.08
C GLN A 27 19.02 1.31 15.50
N VAL A 28 18.48 1.40 16.70
CA VAL A 28 17.30 0.64 17.09
C VAL A 28 16.11 1.34 16.43
N GLN A 29 15.88 1.03 15.15
CA GLN A 29 14.55 1.17 14.57
C GLN A 29 13.66 0.16 15.31
N SER A 30 12.95 0.63 16.33
CA SER A 30 11.89 -0.15 16.96
C SER A 30 10.81 -0.42 15.91
N HIS A 31 10.87 -1.63 15.33
CA HIS A 31 9.93 -2.11 14.32
C HIS A 31 8.51 -2.18 14.90
N TRP A 32 7.67 -1.21 14.56
CA TRP A 32 6.25 -1.14 14.92
C TRP A 32 5.45 -2.36 14.46
N GLN A 33 5.92 -3.03 13.40
CA GLN A 33 5.36 -4.29 12.86
C GLN A 33 5.39 -5.45 13.87
N ALA A 34 6.33 -5.49 14.81
CA ALA A 34 6.52 -6.67 15.67
C ALA A 34 5.59 -6.71 16.89
N GLN A 35 5.09 -5.56 17.36
CA GLN A 35 4.28 -5.49 18.60
C GLN A 35 2.76 -5.61 18.37
N PHE A 36 2.28 -5.40 17.14
CA PHE A 36 0.84 -5.43 16.82
C PHE A 36 0.24 -6.85 16.77
N PHE A 37 1.06 -7.89 16.59
CA PHE A 37 0.60 -9.28 16.41
C PHE A 37 0.22 -10.05 17.68
N ARG A 38 0.20 -9.43 18.87
CA ARG A 38 -0.06 -10.17 20.12
C ARG A 38 -1.55 -10.44 20.42
N HIS A 39 -2.51 -9.76 19.79
CA HIS A 39 -3.93 -9.82 20.19
C HIS A 39 -4.90 -9.97 19.03
N THR A 40 -4.80 -11.04 18.24
CA THR A 40 -5.88 -11.51 17.38
C THR A 40 -5.92 -13.05 17.37
N ARG A 41 -7.11 -13.64 17.19
CA ARG A 41 -7.27 -15.08 16.94
C ARG A 41 -6.17 -15.53 15.98
N ARG A 42 -5.34 -16.49 16.41
CA ARG A 42 -4.12 -16.90 15.70
C ARG A 42 -4.48 -17.27 14.26
N GLY A 43 -4.21 -16.37 13.31
CA GLY A 43 -4.17 -16.72 11.90
C GLY A 43 -3.18 -17.86 11.71
N ALA A 44 -3.34 -18.64 10.64
CA ALA A 44 -2.37 -19.68 10.33
C ALA A 44 -0.97 -19.05 10.28
N PRO A 45 0.06 -19.68 10.88
CA PRO A 45 1.41 -19.13 10.86
C PRO A 45 1.85 -18.89 9.41
N ALA A 46 2.58 -17.80 9.19
CA ALA A 46 3.16 -17.51 7.89
C ALA A 46 4.10 -18.64 7.47
N ARG A 47 3.85 -19.22 6.30
CA ARG A 47 4.65 -20.30 5.71
C ARG A 47 5.18 -19.88 4.36
N ARG A 48 6.45 -20.20 4.12
CA ARG A 48 7.09 -20.12 2.81
C ARG A 48 6.90 -21.44 2.05
N GLY A 49 7.04 -21.35 0.74
CA GLY A 49 6.94 -22.46 -0.21
C GLY A 49 5.61 -22.40 -0.95
N PRO A 50 5.56 -22.81 -2.23
CA PRO A 50 4.29 -22.88 -2.93
C PRO A 50 3.35 -23.81 -2.13
N PRO A 51 2.03 -23.57 -2.16
CA PRO A 51 1.10 -24.41 -1.42
C PRO A 51 1.25 -25.88 -1.82
N GLU A 52 1.35 -26.78 -0.83
CA GLU A 52 1.50 -28.22 -1.07
C GLU A 52 0.23 -28.81 -1.71
N ASP A 53 -0.94 -28.36 -1.25
CA ASP A 53 -2.25 -28.71 -1.81
C ASP A 53 -2.46 -28.01 -3.16
N TRP A 54 -2.73 -28.78 -4.23
CA TRP A 54 -3.04 -28.25 -5.56
C TRP A 54 -4.49 -27.75 -5.67
N GLU A 55 -5.42 -28.29 -4.87
CA GLU A 55 -6.86 -27.98 -4.96
C GLU A 55 -7.24 -26.64 -4.31
N GLY A 56 -6.29 -25.92 -3.73
CA GLY A 56 -6.50 -24.62 -3.07
C GLY A 56 -5.55 -23.50 -3.49
N ARG A 57 -4.79 -23.66 -4.58
CA ARG A 57 -3.82 -22.65 -5.03
C ARG A 57 -4.53 -21.50 -5.75
N VAL A 58 -4.23 -20.30 -5.29
CA VAL A 58 -4.68 -19.04 -5.87
C VAL A 58 -3.54 -18.48 -6.72
N PRO A 59 -3.74 -18.21 -8.03
CA PRO A 59 -2.70 -17.63 -8.83
C PRO A 59 -2.42 -16.19 -8.38
N LEU A 60 -1.14 -15.89 -8.19
CA LEU A 60 -0.62 -14.54 -7.94
C LEU A 60 0.39 -14.22 -9.04
N VAL A 61 -0.01 -13.35 -9.96
CA VAL A 61 0.83 -12.89 -11.06
C VAL A 61 1.39 -11.52 -10.71
N VAL A 62 2.68 -11.29 -10.96
CA VAL A 62 3.27 -9.95 -10.88
C VAL A 62 3.77 -9.57 -12.26
N THR A 63 3.32 -8.43 -12.77
CA THR A 63 3.65 -7.93 -14.10
C THR A 63 4.38 -6.58 -13.98
N ASN A 64 5.50 -6.43 -14.68
CA ASN A 64 6.22 -5.16 -14.78
C ASN A 64 5.87 -4.48 -16.10
N GLN A 65 5.09 -3.40 -16.05
CA GLN A 65 4.83 -2.50 -17.18
C GLN A 65 5.63 -1.20 -17.09
N CYS A 66 6.56 -1.08 -16.14
CA CYS A 66 7.46 0.05 -16.05
C CYS A 66 8.51 -0.01 -17.18
N ASP A 67 9.06 1.14 -17.55
CA ASP A 67 10.14 1.25 -18.56
C ASP A 67 11.48 0.70 -18.07
N SER A 68 11.61 0.50 -16.76
CA SER A 68 12.82 0.00 -16.12
C SER A 68 12.58 -1.34 -15.44
N LYS A 69 13.68 -2.03 -15.19
CA LYS A 69 13.71 -3.21 -14.32
C LYS A 69 13.19 -2.85 -12.93
N ILE A 70 12.36 -3.72 -12.37
CA ILE A 70 11.80 -3.61 -11.02
C ILE A 70 12.11 -4.89 -10.26
N TRP A 71 12.26 -4.78 -8.94
CA TRP A 71 12.43 -5.93 -8.08
C TRP A 71 11.21 -6.07 -7.18
N PRO A 72 10.17 -6.80 -7.59
CA PRO A 72 9.03 -7.05 -6.71
C PRO A 72 9.47 -7.61 -5.35
N GLY A 73 8.86 -7.10 -4.30
CA GLY A 73 8.92 -7.65 -2.94
C GLY A 73 7.57 -8.27 -2.58
N ILE A 74 7.62 -9.37 -1.83
CA ILE A 74 6.44 -10.10 -1.35
C ILE A 74 6.67 -10.44 0.12
N ALA A 75 5.70 -10.11 0.96
CA ALA A 75 5.71 -10.46 2.37
C ALA A 75 4.46 -11.27 2.69
N THR A 76 4.65 -12.45 3.31
CA THR A 76 3.56 -13.28 3.80
C THR A 76 3.39 -13.05 5.29
N GLN A 77 2.20 -12.60 5.68
CA GLN A 77 1.87 -12.27 7.07
C GLN A 77 1.08 -13.40 7.74
N SER A 78 0.26 -14.12 6.96
CA SER A 78 -0.45 -15.31 7.41
C SER A 78 -0.72 -16.27 6.24
N GLY A 79 -0.92 -17.54 6.55
CA GLY A 79 -1.13 -18.58 5.52
C GLY A 79 0.15 -18.94 4.77
N THR A 80 0.01 -19.51 3.58
CA THR A 80 1.15 -20.01 2.78
C THR A 80 1.35 -19.14 1.53
N GLY A 81 2.54 -18.54 1.40
CA GLY A 81 2.91 -17.66 0.29
C GLY A 81 3.48 -18.37 -0.94
N PRO A 82 4.15 -17.65 -1.85
CA PRO A 82 4.61 -18.20 -3.13
C PRO A 82 5.98 -18.88 -3.12
N GLY A 83 6.60 -19.06 -1.94
CA GLY A 83 7.96 -19.61 -1.82
C GLY A 83 9.09 -18.66 -2.20
N THR A 84 8.77 -17.42 -2.55
CA THR A 84 9.72 -16.34 -2.76
C THR A 84 9.16 -15.06 -2.15
N GLY A 85 10.03 -14.29 -1.51
CA GLY A 85 9.78 -12.95 -0.98
C GLY A 85 10.24 -11.84 -1.93
N GLY A 86 10.85 -12.18 -3.06
CA GLY A 86 11.22 -11.19 -4.06
C GLY A 86 12.11 -11.73 -5.15
N PHE A 87 12.12 -11.03 -6.27
CA PHE A 87 12.82 -11.42 -7.48
C PHE A 87 13.05 -10.21 -8.37
N GLU A 88 13.88 -10.37 -9.38
CA GLU A 88 14.05 -9.39 -10.45
C GLU A 88 13.02 -9.59 -11.56
N LEU A 89 12.46 -8.49 -12.08
CA LEU A 89 11.47 -8.52 -13.15
C LEU A 89 11.77 -7.44 -14.21
N ALA A 90 12.14 -7.88 -15.41
CA ALA A 90 12.44 -6.99 -16.54
C ALA A 90 11.17 -6.29 -17.09
N PRO A 91 11.30 -5.13 -17.79
CA PRO A 91 10.20 -4.47 -18.46
C PRO A 91 9.40 -5.40 -19.37
N GLY A 92 8.07 -5.30 -19.31
CA GLY A 92 7.13 -6.10 -20.10
C GLY A 92 7.06 -7.58 -19.72
N LYS A 93 7.76 -8.02 -18.66
CA LYS A 93 7.71 -9.41 -18.17
C LYS A 93 6.73 -9.57 -17.03
N ASN A 94 6.24 -10.79 -16.88
CA ASN A 94 5.44 -11.21 -15.75
C ASN A 94 6.02 -12.47 -15.11
N LYS A 95 5.64 -12.73 -13.86
CA LYS A 95 5.95 -13.95 -13.15
C LYS A 95 4.68 -14.47 -12.47
N THR A 96 4.27 -15.67 -12.85
CA THR A 96 3.16 -16.38 -12.21
C THR A 96 3.68 -17.17 -11.02
N MET A 97 3.01 -17.00 -9.88
CA MET A 97 3.25 -17.72 -8.65
C MET A 97 1.91 -18.18 -8.06
N TRP A 98 1.97 -18.89 -6.94
CA TRP A 98 0.81 -19.49 -6.32
C TRP A 98 0.83 -19.26 -4.82
N VAL A 99 -0.30 -18.86 -4.25
CA VAL A 99 -0.47 -18.70 -2.80
C VAL A 99 -1.65 -19.55 -2.33
N ALA A 100 -1.73 -19.86 -1.04
CA ALA A 100 -2.85 -20.63 -0.52
C ALA A 100 -4.13 -19.77 -0.47
N SER A 101 -5.30 -20.42 -0.50
CA SER A 101 -6.59 -19.73 -0.40
C SER A 101 -6.83 -18.98 0.92
N ASN A 102 -5.95 -19.12 1.91
CA ASN A 102 -5.96 -18.39 3.18
C ASN A 102 -4.78 -17.41 3.31
N TRP A 103 -4.05 -17.15 2.23
CA TRP A 103 -2.90 -16.27 2.25
C TRP A 103 -3.30 -14.84 2.61
N GLN A 104 -2.50 -14.23 3.48
CA GLN A 104 -2.54 -12.81 3.78
C GLN A 104 -1.14 -12.26 3.59
N GLY A 105 -1.02 -11.19 2.83
CA GLY A 105 0.27 -10.63 2.51
C GLY A 105 0.21 -9.44 1.58
N ARG A 106 1.40 -8.97 1.21
CA ARG A 106 1.58 -7.72 0.48
C ARG A 106 2.55 -7.92 -0.68
N VAL A 107 2.35 -7.17 -1.74
CA VAL A 107 3.24 -7.10 -2.91
C VAL A 107 3.55 -5.63 -3.20
N TRP A 108 4.81 -5.31 -3.47
CA TRP A 108 5.24 -3.95 -3.84
C TRP A 108 6.40 -3.98 -4.84
N GLY A 109 6.65 -2.83 -5.49
CA GLY A 109 7.82 -2.66 -6.36
C GLY A 109 8.99 -2.01 -5.64
N ARG A 110 10.20 -2.54 -5.85
CA ARG A 110 11.45 -1.90 -5.44
C ARG A 110 12.16 -1.32 -6.64
N THR A 111 12.71 -0.12 -6.49
CA THR A 111 13.30 0.64 -7.60
C THR A 111 14.78 0.93 -7.38
N ASN A 112 15.51 1.03 -8.49
CA ASN A 112 16.95 1.35 -8.52
C ASN A 112 17.75 0.49 -7.54
N CYS A 113 17.67 -0.83 -7.72
CA CYS A 113 18.34 -1.78 -6.85
C CYS A 113 19.70 -2.22 -7.41
N THR A 114 20.64 -2.48 -6.50
CA THR A 114 21.90 -3.16 -6.79
C THR A 114 21.83 -4.58 -6.24
N VAL A 115 21.96 -5.57 -7.11
CA VAL A 115 21.88 -7.00 -6.75
C VAL A 115 23.26 -7.64 -6.76
N ASN A 116 23.57 -8.38 -5.70
CA ASN A 116 24.75 -9.23 -5.62
C ASN A 116 24.40 -10.53 -4.87
N GLY A 117 24.21 -11.62 -5.60
CA GLY A 117 23.73 -12.89 -5.05
C GLY A 117 22.36 -12.73 -4.39
N GLU A 118 22.28 -13.03 -3.09
CA GLU A 118 21.05 -12.88 -2.29
C GLU A 118 20.81 -11.45 -1.79
N SER A 119 21.80 -10.56 -1.94
CA SER A 119 21.65 -9.15 -1.55
C SER A 119 21.01 -8.33 -2.66
N CYS A 120 20.10 -7.44 -2.30
CA CYS A 120 19.41 -6.51 -3.18
C CYS A 120 19.13 -5.22 -2.42
N ALA A 121 20.03 -4.24 -2.53
CA ALA A 121 19.89 -2.93 -1.89
C ALA A 121 19.17 -1.96 -2.84
N CYS A 122 18.04 -1.42 -2.42
CA CYS A 122 17.16 -0.61 -3.27
C CYS A 122 17.01 0.84 -2.78
N LYS A 123 16.76 1.77 -3.72
CA LYS A 123 16.51 3.18 -3.38
C LYS A 123 15.14 3.40 -2.73
N THR A 124 14.13 2.62 -3.11
CA THR A 124 12.78 2.67 -2.52
C THR A 124 12.25 1.26 -2.29
N GLY A 125 11.46 1.06 -1.24
CA GLY A 125 10.84 -0.24 -0.95
C GLY A 125 11.83 -1.33 -0.52
N ASP A 126 13.06 -0.97 -0.16
CA ASP A 126 14.09 -1.92 0.27
C ASP A 126 13.60 -2.80 1.43
N CYS A 127 13.98 -4.07 1.46
CA CYS A 127 13.58 -5.01 2.52
C CYS A 127 14.83 -5.57 3.23
N PHE A 128 15.61 -4.66 3.82
CA PHE A 128 16.88 -4.95 4.51
C PHE A 128 17.97 -5.49 3.58
N SER A 129 18.04 -4.93 2.37
CA SER A 129 19.04 -5.29 1.37
C SER A 129 19.04 -6.77 0.98
N LYS A 130 17.90 -7.46 1.13
CA LYS A 130 17.70 -8.86 0.72
C LYS A 130 16.89 -8.91 -0.58
N LEU A 131 17.26 -9.79 -1.51
CA LEU A 131 16.42 -10.06 -2.68
C LEU A 131 15.12 -10.73 -2.26
N ASP A 132 15.22 -11.67 -1.32
CA ASP A 132 14.15 -12.50 -0.83
C ASP A 132 13.53 -11.94 0.47
N CYS A 133 12.57 -11.02 0.33
CA CYS A 133 12.02 -10.28 1.48
C CYS A 133 11.30 -11.18 2.51
N GLU A 134 11.48 -10.87 3.78
CA GLU A 134 10.75 -11.51 4.90
C GLU A 134 9.68 -10.58 5.48
N PHE A 135 9.87 -9.27 5.32
CA PHE A 135 9.02 -8.21 5.86
C PHE A 135 8.65 -7.22 4.76
N SER A 136 7.71 -6.32 5.05
CA SER A 136 7.33 -5.24 4.14
C SER A 136 8.52 -4.34 3.80
N GLY A 137 8.47 -3.67 2.66
CA GLY A 137 9.50 -2.75 2.21
C GLY A 137 9.55 -1.46 3.05
N ALA A 138 10.74 -0.87 3.12
CA ALA A 138 10.96 0.43 3.74
C ALA A 138 10.20 1.53 3.00
N THR A 139 9.58 2.43 3.77
CA THR A 139 8.82 3.56 3.24
C THR A 139 9.74 4.55 2.50
N PRO A 140 9.30 5.14 1.36
CA PRO A 140 7.97 5.00 0.80
C PRO A 140 7.82 3.75 -0.07
N ALA A 141 6.69 3.05 0.09
CA ALA A 141 6.33 1.89 -0.73
C ALA A 141 4.82 1.88 -0.98
N THR A 142 4.43 1.81 -2.26
CA THR A 142 3.03 1.58 -2.67
C THR A 142 2.76 0.10 -2.55
N LEU A 143 1.69 -0.28 -1.83
CA LEU A 143 1.42 -1.67 -1.51
C LEU A 143 0.16 -2.16 -2.22
N ALA A 144 0.20 -3.40 -2.73
CA ALA A 144 -0.99 -4.19 -3.02
C ALA A 144 -1.16 -5.19 -1.87
N GLU A 145 -2.26 -5.08 -1.11
CA GLU A 145 -2.50 -5.87 0.09
C GLU A 145 -3.64 -6.86 -0.14
N PHE A 146 -3.53 -8.05 0.46
CA PHE A 146 -4.49 -9.14 0.27
C PHE A 146 -4.76 -9.86 1.58
N ASN A 147 -6.03 -10.12 1.85
CA ASN A 147 -6.51 -11.13 2.78
C ASN A 147 -7.51 -12.05 2.08
N LEU A 148 -7.05 -13.23 1.65
CA LEU A 148 -7.85 -14.13 0.82
C LEU A 148 -8.92 -14.93 1.56
N ALA A 149 -8.85 -14.95 2.91
CA ALA A 149 -9.81 -15.64 3.77
C ALA A 149 -10.26 -14.73 4.92
N GLY A 150 -10.81 -13.57 4.57
CA GLY A 150 -11.36 -12.62 5.53
C GLY A 150 -12.86 -12.82 5.78
N GLY A 151 -13.42 -11.88 6.55
CA GLY A 151 -14.80 -11.92 6.99
C GLY A 151 -15.00 -12.90 8.15
N THR A 152 -16.19 -12.91 8.73
CA THR A 152 -16.48 -13.77 9.90
C THR A 152 -16.46 -15.26 9.56
N THR A 153 -16.69 -15.61 8.29
CA THR A 153 -16.76 -16.99 7.79
C THR A 153 -15.51 -17.42 7.03
N GLY A 154 -14.54 -16.52 6.78
CA GLY A 154 -13.38 -16.81 5.94
C GLY A 154 -13.71 -17.00 4.45
N MET A 155 -14.91 -16.60 4.02
CA MET A 155 -15.43 -16.76 2.65
C MET A 155 -15.38 -15.48 1.82
N GLN A 156 -14.69 -14.45 2.30
CA GLN A 156 -14.51 -13.19 1.59
C GLN A 156 -13.02 -12.95 1.34
N THR A 157 -12.71 -12.33 0.22
CA THR A 157 -11.39 -11.78 -0.06
C THR A 157 -11.44 -10.26 0.07
N PHE A 158 -10.51 -9.73 0.86
CA PHE A 158 -10.26 -8.31 1.01
C PHE A 158 -8.95 -8.00 0.30
N TYR A 159 -8.93 -6.91 -0.47
CA TYR A 159 -7.73 -6.43 -1.10
C TYR A 159 -7.83 -4.93 -1.34
N ASP A 160 -6.68 -4.30 -1.48
CA ASP A 160 -6.59 -2.86 -1.68
C ASP A 160 -5.21 -2.46 -2.21
N ILE A 161 -5.18 -1.23 -2.74
CA ILE A 161 -3.92 -0.52 -2.95
C ILE A 161 -3.77 0.45 -1.78
N SER A 162 -2.60 0.45 -1.15
CA SER A 162 -2.35 1.19 0.07
C SER A 162 -1.15 2.12 -0.06
N LEU A 163 -1.39 3.38 0.30
CA LEU A 163 -0.40 4.45 0.40
C LEU A 163 -0.17 4.87 1.86
N VAL A 164 -0.57 4.02 2.82
CA VAL A 164 -0.29 4.17 4.25
C VAL A 164 1.21 4.19 4.52
N ASP A 165 1.97 3.38 3.76
CA ASP A 165 3.43 3.30 3.78
C ASP A 165 4.09 4.21 2.72
N GLY A 166 3.33 5.14 2.13
CA GLY A 166 3.80 6.09 1.13
C GLY A 166 3.55 5.65 -0.30
N TYR A 167 4.20 6.34 -1.23
CA TYR A 167 4.07 6.15 -2.67
C TYR A 167 5.44 6.18 -3.34
N ASN A 168 5.70 5.24 -4.26
CA ASN A 168 6.98 5.16 -4.97
C ASN A 168 6.86 4.71 -6.43
N LEU A 169 5.80 3.97 -6.79
CA LEU A 169 5.49 3.65 -8.18
C LEU A 169 3.98 3.39 -8.37
N PRO A 170 3.46 3.55 -9.58
CA PRO A 170 2.08 3.22 -9.88
C PRO A 170 1.81 1.72 -9.73
N ILE A 171 0.66 1.34 -9.16
CA ILE A 171 0.26 -0.07 -9.00
C ILE A 171 -1.18 -0.26 -9.43
N GLY A 172 -1.47 -1.42 -10.01
CA GLY A 172 -2.83 -1.89 -10.27
C GLY A 172 -3.01 -3.32 -9.79
N ILE A 173 -4.24 -3.66 -9.43
CA ILE A 173 -4.64 -5.02 -9.06
C ILE A 173 -5.73 -5.45 -10.04
N LYS A 174 -5.57 -6.62 -10.65
CA LYS A 174 -6.58 -7.23 -11.52
C LYS A 174 -7.03 -8.56 -10.95
N TYR A 175 -8.33 -8.78 -10.96
CA TYR A 175 -8.94 -10.04 -10.62
C TYR A 175 -8.81 -11.04 -11.78
N ILE A 176 -8.40 -12.26 -11.48
CA ILE A 176 -8.32 -13.38 -12.39
C ILE A 176 -9.49 -14.32 -12.05
N PRO A 177 -10.54 -14.42 -12.88
CA PRO A 177 -11.65 -15.32 -12.61
C PRO A 177 -11.20 -16.79 -12.56
N ALA A 178 -11.70 -17.53 -11.58
CA ALA A 178 -11.50 -18.98 -11.51
C ALA A 178 -12.76 -19.73 -11.95
N LYS A 179 -12.58 -20.96 -12.45
CA LYS A 179 -13.70 -21.86 -12.73
C LYS A 179 -14.51 -22.08 -11.44
N ASN A 180 -15.83 -22.26 -11.59
CA ASN A 180 -16.75 -22.51 -10.47
C ASN A 180 -16.80 -21.42 -9.39
N THR A 181 -16.36 -20.20 -9.71
CA THR A 181 -16.53 -19.03 -8.83
C THR A 181 -17.56 -18.06 -9.40
N THR A 182 -18.09 -17.18 -8.56
CA THR A 182 -18.95 -16.09 -9.00
C THR A 182 -18.24 -15.25 -10.04
N TYR A 183 -18.85 -15.08 -11.21
CA TYR A 183 -18.36 -14.12 -12.19
C TYR A 183 -18.55 -12.70 -11.69
N ILE A 184 -17.46 -11.92 -11.63
CA ILE A 184 -17.47 -10.52 -11.23
C ILE A 184 -16.96 -9.69 -12.41
N PRO A 185 -17.74 -8.70 -12.90
CA PRO A 185 -17.28 -7.81 -13.97
C PRO A 185 -15.99 -7.07 -13.59
N PRO A 186 -15.05 -6.89 -14.54
CA PRO A 186 -13.74 -6.32 -14.23
C PRO A 186 -13.78 -4.86 -13.77
N ASN A 187 -14.81 -4.08 -14.16
CA ASN A 187 -14.98 -2.71 -13.66
C ASN A 187 -15.40 -2.62 -12.19
N LEU A 188 -15.68 -3.75 -11.52
CA LEU A 188 -15.88 -3.80 -10.08
C LEU A 188 -14.61 -4.13 -9.28
N THR A 189 -13.64 -4.78 -9.92
CA THR A 189 -12.53 -5.40 -9.19
C THR A 189 -11.16 -4.87 -9.56
N ASN A 190 -11.00 -4.37 -10.79
CA ASN A 190 -9.68 -4.05 -11.29
C ASN A 190 -9.33 -2.60 -11.00
N CYS A 191 -8.67 -2.37 -9.86
CA CYS A 191 -8.31 -1.04 -9.38
C CYS A 191 -6.88 -0.64 -9.77
N ALA A 192 -6.63 0.67 -9.84
CA ALA A 192 -5.31 1.21 -10.11
C ALA A 192 -5.08 2.56 -9.42
N CYS A 193 -3.83 2.81 -9.04
CA CYS A 193 -3.35 4.08 -8.52
C CYS A 193 -2.16 4.54 -9.36
N ILE A 194 -2.36 5.60 -10.15
CA ILE A 194 -1.35 6.08 -11.09
C ILE A 194 -0.41 7.10 -10.47
N ALA A 195 -0.91 8.15 -9.81
CA ALA A 195 -0.20 9.14 -8.99
C ALA A 195 1.26 9.54 -9.36
N THR A 196 1.68 9.36 -10.62
CA THR A 196 3.00 9.70 -11.16
C THR A 196 2.83 10.53 -12.43
N SER A 197 3.52 11.68 -12.48
CA SER A 197 3.54 12.54 -13.66
C SER A 197 4.19 11.82 -14.86
N GLY A 198 3.66 12.04 -16.06
CA GLY A 198 4.05 11.34 -17.29
C GLY A 198 3.32 10.01 -17.52
N TRP A 199 2.68 9.45 -16.49
CA TRP A 199 1.97 8.17 -16.56
C TRP A 199 0.45 8.32 -16.58
N VAL A 200 -0.07 9.53 -16.33
CA VAL A 200 -1.51 9.79 -16.31
C VAL A 200 -2.00 10.09 -17.73
N TYR A 201 -2.87 9.22 -18.24
CA TYR A 201 -3.49 9.41 -19.55
C TYR A 201 -4.47 10.59 -19.57
N SER A 202 -4.91 11.03 -20.75
CA SER A 202 -5.87 12.13 -20.93
C SER A 202 -7.13 11.98 -20.07
N ARG A 203 -7.65 13.10 -19.57
CA ARG A 203 -8.84 13.14 -18.70
C ARG A 203 -10.01 12.37 -19.31
N ALA A 204 -10.57 11.47 -18.53
CA ALA A 204 -11.76 10.71 -18.87
C ALA A 204 -12.51 10.35 -17.58
N LYS A 205 -13.85 10.32 -17.61
CA LYS A 205 -14.67 9.84 -16.48
C LYS A 205 -14.78 8.32 -16.46
N THR A 206 -14.67 7.68 -17.63
CA THR A 206 -14.69 6.24 -17.81
C THR A 206 -13.66 5.80 -18.85
N GLY A 207 -13.29 4.51 -18.84
CA GLY A 207 -12.40 3.95 -19.86
C GLY A 207 -12.32 2.43 -19.82
N ILE A 208 -11.41 1.84 -20.60
CA ILE A 208 -11.28 0.38 -20.75
C ILE A 208 -9.95 -0.20 -20.23
N PHE A 209 -9.03 0.63 -19.71
CA PHE A 209 -7.65 0.24 -19.36
C PHE A 209 -7.53 -1.03 -18.49
N TYR A 210 -8.43 -1.20 -17.52
CA TYR A 210 -8.42 -2.33 -16.59
C TYR A 210 -9.64 -3.24 -16.77
N ALA A 211 -10.44 -3.00 -17.79
CA ALA A 211 -11.71 -3.67 -18.03
C ALA A 211 -11.90 -3.96 -19.52
N ASN A 212 -13.09 -3.71 -20.06
CA ASN A 212 -13.40 -3.91 -21.49
C ASN A 212 -14.59 -3.03 -21.91
N ASP A 213 -14.88 -2.99 -23.21
CA ASP A 213 -15.97 -2.17 -23.76
C ASP A 213 -17.35 -2.51 -23.20
N SER A 214 -17.56 -3.77 -22.79
CA SER A 214 -18.84 -4.17 -22.19
C SER A 214 -19.00 -3.63 -20.78
N PHE A 215 -17.90 -3.43 -20.06
CA PHE A 215 -17.88 -3.03 -18.66
C PHE A 215 -16.83 -1.93 -18.47
N PRO A 216 -17.08 -0.68 -18.91
CA PRO A 216 -16.14 0.40 -18.76
C PRO A 216 -15.91 0.71 -17.27
N VAL A 217 -14.68 1.05 -16.90
CA VAL A 217 -14.27 1.33 -15.53
C VAL A 217 -14.40 2.83 -15.21
N PRO A 218 -14.96 3.22 -14.04
CA PRO A 218 -14.93 4.60 -13.58
C PRO A 218 -13.51 5.05 -13.23
N LEU A 219 -13.14 6.25 -13.70
CA LEU A 219 -11.81 6.82 -13.55
C LEU A 219 -11.87 8.12 -12.72
N GLU A 220 -10.74 8.43 -12.08
CA GLU A 220 -10.42 9.79 -11.66
C GLU A 220 -10.37 10.68 -12.92
N SER A 221 -11.08 11.82 -12.93
CA SER A 221 -11.35 12.62 -14.15
C SER A 221 -10.74 14.02 -14.16
N GLN A 222 -10.15 14.47 -13.05
CA GLN A 222 -9.72 15.85 -12.83
C GLN A 222 -8.21 16.01 -12.93
N GLU A 223 -7.44 15.02 -12.51
CA GLU A 223 -5.99 15.14 -12.39
C GLU A 223 -5.30 15.13 -13.77
N THR A 224 -4.23 15.90 -13.90
CA THR A 224 -3.36 16.01 -15.08
C THR A 224 -1.94 15.57 -14.72
N ASN A 225 -1.07 15.41 -15.72
CA ASN A 225 0.34 15.16 -15.44
C ASN A 225 0.97 16.29 -14.61
N ASP A 226 0.52 17.54 -14.78
CA ASP A 226 1.01 18.69 -14.00
C ASP A 226 0.49 18.66 -12.55
N SER A 227 -0.79 18.37 -12.32
CA SER A 227 -1.34 18.32 -10.97
C SER A 227 -0.79 17.13 -10.18
N VAL A 228 -0.62 15.98 -10.84
CA VAL A 228 -0.01 14.79 -10.25
C VAL A 228 1.49 14.96 -9.99
N GLY A 229 2.21 15.79 -10.75
CA GLY A 229 3.59 16.16 -10.39
C GLY A 229 3.70 16.84 -9.00
N ASN A 230 2.60 17.44 -8.53
CA ASN A 230 2.58 18.33 -7.37
C ASN A 230 1.72 17.81 -6.20
N TRP A 231 1.13 16.61 -6.31
CA TRP A 231 0.25 16.10 -5.26
C TRP A 231 1.02 15.79 -3.97
N CYS A 232 2.26 15.31 -4.05
CA CYS A 232 3.04 15.03 -2.84
C CYS A 232 3.37 16.32 -2.07
N PRO A 233 2.96 16.47 -0.80
CA PRO A 233 3.36 17.62 0.02
C PRO A 233 4.88 17.74 0.16
N TRP A 234 5.40 18.97 0.26
CA TRP A 234 6.85 19.20 0.41
C TRP A 234 7.49 18.45 1.59
N PRO A 235 6.90 18.41 2.80
CA PRO A 235 7.47 17.67 3.92
C PRO A 235 7.49 16.15 3.70
N ASN A 236 6.74 15.66 2.72
CA ASN A 236 6.57 14.25 2.43
C ASN A 236 7.44 13.78 1.25
N LEU A 237 8.10 14.66 0.50
CA LEU A 237 9.00 14.24 -0.57
C LEU A 237 10.15 13.42 0.01
N ALA A 238 10.35 12.20 -0.49
CA ALA A 238 11.47 11.35 -0.07
C ALA A 238 12.81 11.88 -0.59
N PHE A 239 12.81 12.51 -1.77
CA PHE A 239 13.97 13.16 -2.36
C PHE A 239 13.64 14.61 -2.71
N PRO A 240 13.52 15.49 -1.70
CA PRO A 240 13.23 16.89 -1.95
C PRO A 240 14.44 17.54 -2.66
N PRO A 241 14.21 18.53 -3.54
CA PRO A 241 15.29 19.33 -4.11
C PRO A 241 16.10 20.04 -3.01
N THR A 242 17.24 20.61 -3.40
CA THR A 242 18.04 21.44 -2.50
C THR A 242 17.23 22.67 -2.10
N LYS A 243 17.22 22.96 -0.79
CA LYS A 243 16.50 24.11 -0.25
C LYS A 243 17.24 25.40 -0.65
N PRO A 244 16.55 26.46 -1.11
CA PRO A 244 17.19 27.74 -1.36
C PRO A 244 17.67 28.43 -0.07
N GLY A 245 18.67 29.32 -0.20
CA GLY A 245 19.10 30.23 0.88
C GLY A 245 19.49 29.53 2.19
N ASP A 246 18.89 29.96 3.30
CA ASP A 246 19.16 29.52 4.68
C ASP A 246 18.69 28.09 5.01
N GLY A 247 18.44 27.24 4.00
CA GLY A 247 18.01 25.86 4.23
C GLY A 247 16.55 25.72 4.66
N VAL A 248 15.70 26.70 4.31
CA VAL A 248 14.24 26.68 4.51
C VAL A 248 13.55 26.93 3.17
N TYR A 249 12.51 26.14 2.87
CA TYR A 249 11.66 26.42 1.71
C TYR A 249 10.91 27.74 1.95
N PRO A 250 11.16 28.80 1.15
CA PRO A 250 10.45 30.07 1.29
C PRO A 250 8.96 29.85 1.01
N TYR A 251 8.09 30.49 1.78
CA TYR A 251 6.65 30.48 1.51
C TYR A 251 6.24 31.79 0.81
N PRO A 252 5.43 31.74 -0.26
CA PRO A 252 4.99 30.54 -0.97
C PRO A 252 6.15 29.89 -1.74
N ASP A 253 6.16 28.56 -1.75
CA ASP A 253 7.22 27.70 -2.33
C ASP A 253 6.94 27.35 -3.81
N ASP A 254 6.08 28.13 -4.45
CA ASP A 254 5.59 27.96 -5.82
C ASP A 254 6.66 28.21 -6.88
N ASN A 255 7.70 28.99 -6.55
CA ASN A 255 8.79 29.31 -7.48
C ASN A 255 9.93 28.28 -7.50
N ILE A 256 9.86 27.21 -6.69
CA ILE A 256 10.90 26.17 -6.67
C ILE A 256 10.49 25.02 -7.57
N GLN A 257 11.31 24.75 -8.58
CA GLN A 257 11.07 23.66 -9.50
C GLN A 257 11.09 22.32 -8.77
N ARG A 258 9.93 21.65 -8.76
CA ARG A 258 9.78 20.29 -8.24
C ARG A 258 10.40 19.29 -9.23
N PRO A 259 10.93 18.16 -8.72
CA PRO A 259 11.31 17.06 -9.60
C PRO A 259 10.07 16.56 -10.34
N ALA A 260 10.24 16.14 -11.61
CA ALA A 260 9.14 15.58 -12.40
C ALA A 260 8.45 14.39 -11.71
N PHE A 261 9.22 13.63 -10.92
CA PHE A 261 8.71 12.62 -10.00
C PHE A 261 9.59 12.52 -8.75
N SER A 262 8.96 12.44 -7.58
CA SER A 262 9.61 12.01 -6.34
C SER A 262 8.67 11.06 -5.60
N PRO A 263 9.17 9.91 -5.12
CA PRO A 263 8.48 9.13 -4.10
C PRO A 263 8.05 10.00 -2.93
N CYS A 264 6.92 9.64 -2.35
CA CYS A 264 6.23 10.41 -1.32
C CYS A 264 6.07 9.56 -0.06
N ASN A 265 6.71 9.97 1.03
CA ASN A 265 6.47 9.42 2.35
C ASN A 265 5.03 9.70 2.78
N SER A 266 4.40 8.74 3.47
CA SER A 266 3.14 9.03 4.15
C SER A 266 3.34 10.03 5.29
N ALA A 267 2.24 10.57 5.83
CA ALA A 267 2.30 11.45 7.00
C ALA A 267 3.01 10.76 8.18
N CYS A 268 2.68 9.50 8.47
CA CYS A 268 3.32 8.71 9.52
C CYS A 268 4.82 8.53 9.26
N ALA A 269 5.21 8.16 8.04
CA ALA A 269 6.63 7.97 7.70
C ALA A 269 7.44 9.27 7.82
N ALA A 270 6.84 10.42 7.48
CA ALA A 270 7.49 11.73 7.54
C ALA A 270 7.60 12.29 8.97
N THR A 271 6.53 12.20 9.77
CA THR A 271 6.48 12.87 11.09
C THR A 271 6.76 11.94 12.27
N ARG A 272 6.52 10.63 12.11
CA ARG A 272 6.54 9.62 13.18
C ARG A 272 5.66 9.97 14.38
N SER A 273 4.66 10.82 14.19
CA SER A 273 3.79 11.27 15.27
C SER A 273 2.67 10.27 15.54
N ASP A 274 2.27 10.12 16.81
CA ASP A 274 1.15 9.25 17.17
C ASP A 274 -0.14 9.57 16.41
N LYS A 275 -0.33 10.86 16.10
CA LYS A 275 -1.51 11.36 15.37
C LYS A 275 -1.53 10.87 13.93
N ASP A 276 -0.40 10.97 13.23
CA ASP A 276 -0.33 10.58 11.82
C ASP A 276 -0.20 9.07 11.63
N CYS A 277 0.36 8.38 12.62
CA CYS A 277 0.45 6.92 12.65
C CYS A 277 -0.78 6.24 13.27
N CYS A 278 -1.76 7.01 13.77
CA CYS A 278 -2.97 6.51 14.42
C CYS A 278 -2.69 5.53 15.57
N ILE A 279 -1.75 5.86 16.44
CA ILE A 279 -1.37 5.04 17.61
C ILE A 279 -1.62 5.78 18.93
N GLY A 280 -1.44 5.09 20.06
CA GLY A 280 -1.64 5.67 21.38
C GLY A 280 -3.08 6.17 21.52
N LYS A 281 -3.28 7.44 21.88
CA LYS A 281 -4.64 8.02 21.98
C LYS A 281 -5.39 8.15 20.65
N TYR A 282 -4.70 7.99 19.52
CA TYR A 282 -5.27 8.06 18.17
C TYR A 282 -5.57 6.69 17.56
N HIS A 283 -5.47 5.58 18.34
CA HIS A 283 -5.79 4.22 17.87
C HIS A 283 -7.28 3.94 17.59
N ASP A 284 -8.11 4.98 17.57
CA ASP A 284 -9.55 4.90 17.33
C ASP A 284 -9.89 5.70 16.08
N SER A 285 -10.70 5.12 15.18
CA SER A 285 -11.09 5.72 13.90
C SER A 285 -11.92 7.00 14.04
N LYS A 286 -12.59 7.20 15.18
CA LYS A 286 -13.29 8.45 15.49
C LYS A 286 -12.33 9.55 15.92
N ILE A 287 -11.13 9.21 16.39
CA ILE A 287 -10.12 10.17 16.87
C ILE A 287 -9.07 10.45 15.81
N CYS A 288 -8.50 9.43 15.15
CA CYS A 288 -7.53 9.65 14.07
C CYS A 288 -8.22 10.27 12.86
N LYS A 289 -7.68 11.37 12.34
CA LYS A 289 -8.27 12.12 11.21
C LYS A 289 -7.32 12.15 10.03
N PRO A 290 -7.85 12.20 8.80
CA PRO A 290 -7.02 12.26 7.59
C PRO A 290 -6.15 13.52 7.61
N SER A 291 -4.85 13.30 7.34
CA SER A 291 -3.84 14.36 7.22
C SER A 291 -3.98 15.13 5.89
N SER A 292 -3.17 16.18 5.70
CA SER A 292 -3.07 16.86 4.40
C SER A 292 -2.59 15.90 3.30
N TYR A 293 -1.62 15.03 3.61
CA TYR A 293 -1.17 13.96 2.72
C TYR A 293 -2.34 13.04 2.33
N SER A 294 -3.11 12.56 3.32
CA SER A 294 -4.21 11.62 3.09
C SER A 294 -5.29 12.19 2.17
N LYS A 295 -5.64 13.46 2.36
CA LYS A 295 -6.59 14.17 1.49
C LYS A 295 -6.08 14.30 0.05
N LYS A 296 -4.77 14.54 -0.14
CA LYS A 296 -4.17 14.61 -1.48
C LYS A 296 -4.06 13.24 -2.14
N VAL A 297 -3.75 12.18 -1.40
CA VAL A 297 -3.83 10.80 -1.92
C VAL A 297 -5.21 10.54 -2.49
N LYS A 298 -6.29 10.93 -1.80
CA LYS A 298 -7.66 10.73 -2.29
C LYS A 298 -8.03 11.53 -3.53
N SER A 299 -7.32 12.61 -3.85
CA SER A 299 -7.53 13.31 -5.12
C SER A 299 -6.92 12.53 -6.28
N VAL A 300 -5.70 12.00 -6.10
CA VAL A 300 -4.97 11.29 -7.16
C VAL A 300 -5.25 9.80 -7.27
N CYS A 301 -5.63 9.14 -6.18
CA CYS A 301 -5.97 7.72 -6.10
C CYS A 301 -7.19 7.50 -5.19
N PRO A 302 -8.41 7.77 -5.69
CA PRO A 302 -9.63 7.72 -4.89
C PRO A 302 -9.91 6.36 -4.23
N ASP A 303 -9.57 5.26 -4.92
CA ASP A 303 -9.80 3.88 -4.45
C ASP A 303 -8.71 3.36 -3.49
N ALA A 304 -7.63 4.09 -3.26
CA ALA A 304 -6.49 3.61 -2.47
C ALA A 304 -6.56 4.09 -1.01
N TYR A 305 -6.04 3.28 -0.08
CA TYR A 305 -5.90 3.67 1.33
C TYR A 305 -4.93 4.85 1.46
N SER A 306 -5.37 5.92 2.12
CA SER A 306 -4.58 7.14 2.32
C SER A 306 -4.02 7.30 3.74
N PHE A 307 -4.56 6.54 4.70
CA PHE A 307 -4.10 6.39 6.09
C PHE A 307 -4.77 5.17 6.73
N ALA A 308 -4.39 4.86 7.97
CA ALA A 308 -4.78 3.63 8.67
C ALA A 308 -6.31 3.38 8.76
N PHE A 309 -7.14 4.42 8.93
CA PHE A 309 -8.59 4.26 9.13
C PHE A 309 -9.43 4.72 7.93
N ASP A 310 -8.92 4.51 6.72
CA ASP A 310 -9.58 4.87 5.46
C ASP A 310 -10.40 3.72 4.85
N ASP A 311 -11.06 2.93 5.68
CA ASP A 311 -11.56 1.60 5.30
C ASP A 311 -12.80 1.60 4.40
N GLN A 312 -13.79 2.45 4.70
CA GLN A 312 -15.11 2.46 4.04
C GLN A 312 -15.07 2.82 2.55
N VAL A 313 -13.98 3.43 2.09
CA VAL A 313 -13.84 3.95 0.71
C VAL A 313 -12.56 3.48 0.03
N SER A 314 -11.85 2.51 0.61
CA SER A 314 -10.56 2.01 0.08
C SER A 314 -10.42 0.50 0.04
N THR A 315 -11.36 -0.25 0.64
CA THR A 315 -11.30 -1.72 0.67
C THR A 315 -12.19 -2.32 -0.39
N PHE A 316 -11.63 -3.20 -1.22
CA PHE A 316 -12.41 -4.05 -2.09
C PHE A 316 -12.74 -5.36 -1.38
N ILE A 317 -14.00 -5.78 -1.48
CA ILE A 317 -14.49 -7.02 -0.89
C ILE A 317 -15.17 -7.82 -1.99
N VAL A 318 -14.73 -9.06 -2.19
CA VAL A 318 -15.33 -9.99 -3.14
C VAL A 318 -15.52 -11.37 -2.49
N PRO A 319 -16.42 -12.23 -3.00
CA PRO A 319 -16.45 -13.62 -2.60
C PRO A 319 -15.09 -14.29 -2.78
N LYS A 320 -14.73 -15.18 -1.86
CA LYS A 320 -13.49 -15.94 -1.94
C LYS A 320 -13.41 -16.76 -3.23
N GLY A 321 -12.25 -16.75 -3.86
CA GLY A 321 -11.95 -17.48 -5.09
C GLY A 321 -11.29 -16.61 -6.14
N GLY A 322 -10.94 -17.20 -7.29
CA GLY A 322 -10.21 -16.50 -8.35
C GLY A 322 -8.71 -16.49 -8.11
N GLY A 323 -8.06 -15.46 -8.64
CA GLY A 323 -6.67 -15.12 -8.43
C GLY A 323 -6.43 -13.64 -8.72
N TRP A 324 -5.16 -13.25 -8.68
CA TRP A 324 -4.78 -11.85 -8.64
C TRP A 324 -3.56 -11.59 -9.51
N GLU A 325 -3.61 -10.51 -10.28
CA GLU A 325 -2.45 -9.95 -10.96
C GLU A 325 -2.15 -8.57 -10.36
N VAL A 326 -0.92 -8.39 -9.87
CA VAL A 326 -0.38 -7.09 -9.47
C VAL A 326 0.42 -6.55 -10.65
N VAL A 327 -0.03 -5.44 -11.21
CA VAL A 327 0.63 -4.75 -12.31
C VAL A 327 1.40 -3.55 -11.76
N LEU A 328 2.71 -3.52 -11.97
CA LEU A 328 3.58 -2.41 -11.63
C LEU A 328 3.67 -1.47 -12.84
N CYS A 329 3.45 -0.17 -12.61
CA CYS A 329 3.29 0.86 -13.63
C CYS A 329 2.19 0.57 -14.66
N PRO A 330 0.94 0.25 -14.25
CA PRO A 330 -0.13 0.01 -15.21
C PRO A 330 -0.41 1.25 -16.06
N ALA A 331 -0.68 1.07 -17.36
CA ALA A 331 -1.12 2.17 -18.21
C ALA A 331 -2.54 2.65 -17.82
N GLY A 332 -2.81 3.95 -17.93
CA GLY A 332 -4.17 4.51 -17.79
C GLY A 332 -4.28 5.65 -16.77
N ARG A 333 -5.31 5.59 -15.93
CA ARG A 333 -5.63 6.59 -14.89
C ARG A 333 -6.05 5.89 -13.62
N SER A 334 -5.91 6.55 -12.47
CA SER A 334 -6.39 5.99 -11.22
C SER A 334 -7.89 5.70 -11.28
N THR A 335 -8.31 4.59 -10.68
CA THR A 335 -9.70 4.18 -10.67
C THR A 335 -10.50 4.90 -9.58
N ASN A 336 -11.81 4.93 -9.75
CA ASN A 336 -12.75 5.48 -8.79
C ASN A 336 -13.99 4.56 -8.65
N ILE A 337 -13.72 3.27 -8.55
CA ILE A 337 -14.69 2.16 -8.52
C ILE A 337 -15.46 2.16 -7.22
N LEU A 338 -14.84 2.34 -6.06
CA LEU A 338 -15.53 2.19 -4.78
C LEU A 338 -16.61 3.27 -4.61
N ARG A 339 -16.31 4.50 -5.03
CA ARG A 339 -17.28 5.59 -5.06
C ARG A 339 -18.41 5.32 -6.06
N GLN A 340 -18.06 4.89 -7.27
CA GLN A 340 -19.03 4.79 -8.37
C GLN A 340 -19.78 3.47 -8.44
N LEU A 341 -19.27 2.38 -7.92
CA LEU A 341 -19.84 1.03 -8.10
C LEU A 341 -19.79 0.20 -6.80
N GLY A 342 -19.50 0.84 -5.65
CA GLY A 342 -19.42 0.17 -4.36
C GLY A 342 -20.72 -0.52 -3.91
N LYS A 343 -21.89 -0.07 -4.39
CA LYS A 343 -23.18 -0.73 -4.10
C LYS A 343 -23.26 -2.10 -4.75
N GLU A 344 -22.84 -2.20 -6.01
CA GLU A 344 -22.78 -3.43 -6.79
C GLU A 344 -21.68 -4.35 -6.24
N LEU A 345 -20.53 -3.80 -5.85
CA LEU A 345 -19.48 -4.55 -5.17
C LEU A 345 -19.98 -5.17 -3.86
N LEU A 346 -20.69 -4.40 -3.03
CA LEU A 346 -21.29 -4.90 -1.79
C LEU A 346 -22.36 -5.96 -2.05
N GLN A 347 -23.15 -5.82 -3.12
CA GLN A 347 -24.12 -6.83 -3.51
C GLN A 347 -23.47 -8.17 -3.83
N VAL A 348 -22.38 -8.17 -4.60
CA VAL A 348 -21.68 -9.43 -4.91
C VAL A 348 -20.95 -9.99 -3.70
N ALA A 349 -20.37 -9.14 -2.84
CA ALA A 349 -19.68 -9.54 -1.62
C ALA A 349 -20.60 -10.18 -0.57
N SER A 350 -21.86 -9.74 -0.49
CA SER A 350 -22.84 -10.24 0.49
C SER A 350 -23.73 -11.35 -0.08
N GLY A 351 -24.21 -11.19 -1.32
CA GLY A 351 -25.17 -12.11 -1.95
C GLY A 351 -24.53 -13.15 -2.86
N GLY A 352 -23.22 -13.08 -3.12
CA GLY A 352 -22.50 -13.99 -3.99
C GLY A 352 -22.88 -13.89 -5.47
N LYS A 353 -23.76 -12.96 -5.86
CA LYS A 353 -24.18 -12.73 -7.25
C LYS A 353 -24.73 -11.32 -7.46
N LEU A 354 -24.61 -10.83 -8.68
CA LEU A 354 -25.20 -9.55 -9.11
C LEU A 354 -26.61 -9.76 -9.65
N SER A 355 -27.50 -8.78 -9.44
CA SER A 355 -28.82 -8.78 -10.08
C SER A 355 -28.70 -8.43 -11.57
N ALA A 356 -29.68 -8.84 -12.38
CA ALA A 356 -29.74 -8.45 -13.80
C ALA A 356 -29.74 -6.91 -13.98
N ARG A 357 -30.40 -6.19 -13.06
CA ARG A 357 -30.39 -4.71 -13.03
C ARG A 357 -28.98 -4.17 -12.80
N SER A 358 -28.26 -4.72 -11.83
CA SER A 358 -26.89 -4.31 -11.51
C SER A 358 -25.95 -4.58 -12.68
N ILE A 359 -26.07 -5.74 -13.33
CA ILE A 359 -25.30 -6.03 -14.55
C ILE A 359 -25.61 -5.01 -15.63
N LYS A 360 -26.88 -4.64 -15.86
CA LYS A 360 -27.24 -3.59 -16.83
C LYS A 360 -26.64 -2.22 -16.47
N GLN A 361 -26.61 -1.88 -15.18
CA GLN A 361 -26.02 -0.65 -14.67
C GLN A 361 -24.50 -0.62 -14.89
N LEU A 362 -23.81 -1.73 -14.67
CA LEU A 362 -22.36 -1.86 -14.87
C LEU A 362 -21.93 -1.74 -16.34
N ARG A 363 -22.87 -1.81 -17.29
CA ARG A 363 -22.64 -1.59 -18.72
C ARG A 363 -23.02 -0.18 -19.19
N ASN A 364 -23.72 0.58 -18.35
CA ASN A 364 -24.29 1.87 -18.73
C ASN A 364 -23.33 3.01 -18.36
N VAL A 365 -22.69 3.61 -19.36
CA VAL A 365 -21.75 4.73 -19.19
C VAL A 365 -22.39 5.90 -18.43
N THR A 366 -23.63 6.28 -18.75
CA THR A 366 -24.32 7.38 -18.05
C THR A 366 -24.51 7.08 -16.57
N TYR A 367 -24.73 5.82 -16.20
CA TYR A 367 -24.80 5.42 -14.79
C TYR A 367 -23.43 5.50 -14.11
N ILE A 368 -22.38 5.04 -14.77
CA ILE A 368 -21.00 5.03 -14.24
C ILE A 368 -20.47 6.46 -14.08
N GLU A 369 -20.84 7.36 -14.99
CA GLU A 369 -20.42 8.77 -14.99
C GLU A 369 -21.28 9.69 -14.13
N SER A 370 -22.35 9.16 -13.53
CA SER A 370 -23.23 9.93 -12.65
C SER A 370 -22.44 10.49 -11.46
N ASP A 371 -22.76 11.73 -11.09
CA ASP A 371 -22.17 12.34 -9.90
C ASP A 371 -22.84 11.72 -8.66
N ARG A 372 -22.01 11.30 -7.70
CA ARG A 372 -22.45 10.68 -6.46
C ARG A 372 -22.13 11.52 -5.22
N GLY A 373 -21.68 12.77 -5.42
CA GLY A 373 -21.24 13.64 -4.34
C GLY A 373 -19.98 13.12 -3.63
N ALA A 374 -19.49 13.86 -2.63
CA ALA A 374 -18.43 13.39 -1.76
C ALA A 374 -18.88 12.14 -0.99
N ALA A 375 -17.99 11.16 -0.81
CA ALA A 375 -18.25 9.93 -0.09
C ALA A 375 -18.58 10.20 1.39
N ASN A 376 -19.82 10.61 1.66
CA ASN A 376 -20.39 10.68 2.99
C ASN A 376 -21.71 9.88 2.96
N SER A 377 -21.70 8.80 3.72
CA SER A 377 -22.87 7.98 4.05
C SER A 377 -23.33 7.03 2.92
N LEU A 378 -22.79 5.81 2.94
CA LEU A 378 -23.63 4.62 2.83
C LEU A 378 -24.56 4.63 4.06
N ARG A 379 -25.64 5.41 4.02
CA ARG A 379 -26.72 5.31 5.00
C ARG A 379 -27.39 3.94 4.81
N PRO A 380 -27.45 3.08 5.84
CA PRO A 380 -28.30 1.91 5.76
C PRO A 380 -29.75 2.40 5.64
N SER A 381 -30.44 2.00 4.58
CA SER A 381 -31.88 2.19 4.48
C SER A 381 -32.53 1.40 5.61
N ASN A 382 -33.22 2.10 6.52
CA ASN A 382 -34.04 1.53 7.57
C ASN A 382 -34.99 0.49 6.95
N GLY A 383 -34.79 -0.80 7.25
CA GLY A 383 -35.68 -1.84 6.74
C GLY A 383 -35.17 -3.28 6.77
N LEU A 384 -33.89 -3.53 7.05
CA LEU A 384 -33.43 -4.89 7.38
C LEU A 384 -32.39 -4.82 8.50
N THR A 385 -32.75 -5.38 9.65
CA THR A 385 -31.81 -5.81 10.68
C THR A 385 -30.95 -6.94 10.14
N ALA A 386 -30.04 -6.64 9.21
CA ALA A 386 -28.86 -7.45 9.02
C ALA A 386 -27.92 -7.08 10.18
N ALA A 387 -27.81 -7.99 11.14
CA ALA A 387 -26.84 -7.91 12.22
C ALA A 387 -25.42 -7.96 11.62
N LEU A 388 -24.96 -6.83 11.08
CA LEU A 388 -23.55 -6.51 10.94
C LEU A 388 -23.05 -6.24 12.35
N ILE A 389 -22.80 -7.32 13.08
CA ILE A 389 -21.80 -7.30 14.14
C ILE A 389 -20.47 -7.12 13.41
N VAL A 390 -20.18 -5.87 13.04
CA VAL A 390 -18.80 -5.39 13.03
C VAL A 390 -18.41 -5.45 14.49
N SER A 391 -17.93 -6.62 14.92
CA SER A 391 -17.37 -6.78 16.24
C SER A 391 -16.28 -5.73 16.39
N LEU A 392 -16.21 -5.15 17.58
CA LEU A 392 -15.21 -4.21 18.09
C LEU A 392 -13.76 -4.73 18.04
N PHE A 393 -13.43 -5.64 17.12
CA PHE A 393 -12.06 -5.93 16.72
C PHE A 393 -11.79 -5.09 15.49
N GLY A 394 -10.94 -4.08 15.66
CA GLY A 394 -10.50 -3.21 14.59
C GLY A 394 -10.24 -4.01 13.33
N VAL A 395 -10.78 -3.54 12.21
CA VAL A 395 -10.25 -3.88 10.89
C VAL A 395 -8.75 -3.74 11.03
N LEU A 396 -8.08 -4.89 10.99
CA LEU A 396 -6.65 -4.99 11.13
C LEU A 396 -6.09 -4.17 9.96
N VAL A 397 -5.73 -2.91 10.23
CA VAL A 397 -4.74 -2.24 9.40
C VAL A 397 -3.59 -3.23 9.44
N MET A 398 -3.28 -3.83 8.29
CA MET A 398 -2.06 -4.60 8.18
C MET A 398 -0.94 -3.57 8.35
N LEU A 399 -0.59 -3.22 9.59
CA LEU A 399 0.60 -2.44 9.95
C LEU A 399 1.71 -3.44 10.29
#